data_AF-A0A3B6SBY5-F1
#
_entry.id   AF-A0A3B6SBY5-F1
#
_cell.length_a   1.000
_cell.length_b   1.000
_cell.length_c   1.000
_cell.angle_alpha   90.00
_cell.angle_beta   90.00
_cell.angle_gamma   90.00
#
_symmetry.space_group_name_H-M   'P 1'
#
loop_
_entity.id
_entity.type
_entity.pdbx_description
1 polymer ?
#
loop_
_entity_poly.entity_id
_entity_poly.type
_entity_poly.pdbx_seq_one_letter_code
_entity_poly.pdbx_strand_id
1 'polypeptide(L)'
;MATTRSPLVASHSPRILGSPWPLVLCAKVVFGMNALNGREPDGKSYMGGNWDMTNAASFIKYTVSKGYDIHGWELGNELGGKAVGTLIAADQYAKDVTFLKWVVEDTYEDSPSKPLLLAPGSFFDKDWFSEFITKTSPDTVSVVSHHIYNLGAGVETGLVKRILNPSYLDGVARQFSDLQELLKTAGSSVVAWVGEAGGAYNSGHHLVTDAFVFSFWYLDQLGMSAKYNTKTYCRQSFIGGNYDLLNTTTFQPNPDYYSALLWHRLMGTKVLDAKFSGTTNLIRAYAHCAKNSSGISLLLMNLHGNARNDVSLTSEELLVVDASGVTREEYHLLPEGGDIHSQVMLLNGRALTTDADGNIPRMEPIIVHAAQPIAIAPLSIVFAHMPNYYAPACS
;
A
#
# COMPACT_ATOMS: atom_id res chain seq x y z
N MET A 1 -11.43 23.22 -18.81
CA MET A 1 -11.09 24.28 -17.85
C MET A 1 -9.99 23.75 -16.96
N ALA A 2 -8.75 24.15 -17.25
CA ALA A 2 -7.59 23.81 -16.44
C ALA A 2 -7.48 24.83 -15.31
N THR A 3 -7.60 24.39 -14.08
CA THR A 3 -7.26 25.20 -12.90
C THR A 3 -5.91 24.74 -12.38
N THR A 4 -4.88 25.47 -12.77
CA THR A 4 -3.57 25.49 -12.14
C THR A 4 -3.69 26.07 -10.73
N ARG A 5 -3.27 25.31 -9.71
CA ARG A 5 -2.90 25.86 -8.40
C ARG A 5 -1.49 25.37 -8.07
N SER A 6 -0.58 26.33 -7.91
CA SER A 6 0.80 26.16 -7.49
C SER A 6 0.92 25.39 -6.18
N PRO A 7 1.96 24.55 -5.97
CA PRO A 7 2.38 24.18 -4.64
C PRO A 7 3.37 25.20 -4.08
N LEU A 8 3.22 25.46 -2.79
CA LEU A 8 4.12 26.25 -1.97
C LEU A 8 5.58 25.76 -2.08
N VAL A 9 6.48 26.74 -2.06
CA VAL A 9 7.92 26.57 -1.91
C VAL A 9 8.21 25.98 -0.53
N ALA A 10 8.70 24.74 -0.46
CA ALA A 10 9.44 24.25 0.70
C ALA A 10 10.93 24.46 0.41
N SER A 11 11.43 25.62 0.81
CA SER A 11 12.86 25.94 0.76
C SER A 11 13.61 25.19 1.86
N HIS A 12 14.73 24.55 1.49
CA HIS A 12 15.92 24.33 2.31
C HIS A 12 15.68 24.11 3.82
N SER A 13 15.72 22.85 4.27
CA SER A 13 15.83 22.55 5.69
C SER A 13 17.32 22.38 6.06
N PRO A 14 17.97 23.37 6.70
CA PRO A 14 19.11 23.06 7.54
C PRO A 14 18.59 22.23 8.72
N ARG A 15 19.37 21.27 9.21
CA ARG A 15 19.01 20.52 10.44
C ARG A 15 18.76 21.50 11.58
N ILE A 16 17.49 21.81 11.86
CA ILE A 16 17.08 22.51 13.07
C ILE A 16 16.95 21.46 14.16
N LEU A 17 18.02 21.27 14.92
CA LEU A 17 17.95 20.67 16.25
C LEU A 17 17.01 21.55 17.10
N GLY A 18 15.80 21.07 17.39
CA GLY A 18 14.86 21.74 18.31
C GLY A 18 13.43 22.00 17.79
N SER A 19 13.03 21.47 16.63
CA SER A 19 11.62 21.53 16.19
C SER A 19 10.73 20.64 17.08
N PRO A 20 9.60 21.15 17.63
CA PRO A 20 8.66 20.37 18.43
C PRO A 20 7.71 19.50 17.58
N TRP A 21 7.90 19.43 16.25
CA TRP A 21 7.11 18.57 15.35
C TRP A 21 7.69 17.14 15.34
N PRO A 22 7.15 16.18 16.11
CA PRO A 22 7.66 14.83 16.14
C PRO A 22 6.85 14.01 15.14
N LEU A 23 6.93 14.32 13.84
CA LEU A 23 6.48 13.51 12.68
C LEU A 23 6.41 14.39 11.40
N VAL A 24 7.51 15.03 11.01
CA VAL A 24 7.67 15.28 9.57
C VAL A 24 8.04 13.94 8.97
N LEU A 25 7.04 13.20 8.48
CA LEU A 25 7.27 12.13 7.52
C LEU A 25 8.01 12.78 6.34
N CYS A 26 9.31 12.53 6.22
CA CYS A 26 10.03 12.84 4.98
C CYS A 26 9.47 11.89 3.90
N ALA A 27 8.38 12.30 3.27
CA ALA A 27 7.77 11.56 2.18
C ALA A 27 8.77 11.48 1.02
N LYS A 28 8.95 10.28 0.49
CA LYS A 28 9.75 10.06 -0.72
C LYS A 28 8.86 10.30 -1.92
N VAL A 29 9.24 11.23 -2.80
CA VAL A 29 8.42 11.63 -3.94
C VAL A 29 8.75 10.76 -5.15
N VAL A 30 7.73 10.10 -5.71
CA VAL A 30 7.77 9.52 -7.05
C VAL A 30 6.89 10.37 -7.95
N PHE A 31 7.32 10.60 -9.20
CA PHE A 31 6.57 11.45 -10.13
C PHE A 31 6.37 10.75 -11.48
N GLY A 32 5.12 10.68 -11.92
CA GLY A 32 4.72 10.09 -13.21
C GLY A 32 4.81 11.10 -14.36
N MET A 33 5.51 10.71 -15.43
CA MET A 33 5.69 11.47 -16.66
C MET A 33 4.56 11.20 -17.64
N ASN A 34 4.28 12.13 -18.54
CA ASN A 34 3.31 11.91 -19.60
C ASN A 34 3.90 11.01 -20.71
N ALA A 35 3.46 9.74 -20.77
CA ALA A 35 3.89 8.78 -21.78
C ALA A 35 3.20 8.94 -23.15
N LEU A 36 2.20 9.82 -23.28
CA LEU A 36 1.45 10.06 -24.52
C LEU A 36 1.98 11.24 -25.33
N ASN A 37 2.99 11.96 -24.83
CA ASN A 37 3.54 13.10 -25.55
C ASN A 37 4.11 12.70 -26.91
N GLY A 38 3.72 13.43 -27.97
CA GLY A 38 4.17 13.19 -29.35
C GLY A 38 3.58 11.96 -30.05
N ARG A 39 2.66 11.23 -29.41
CA ARG A 39 2.05 10.04 -30.02
C ARG A 39 0.86 10.35 -30.90
N GLU A 40 0.61 9.44 -31.82
CA GLU A 40 -0.55 9.47 -32.71
C GLU A 40 -1.40 8.21 -32.48
N PRO A 41 -2.75 8.33 -32.48
CA PRO A 41 -3.62 7.16 -32.48
C PRO A 41 -3.36 6.29 -33.71
N ASP A 42 -3.31 4.98 -33.54
CA ASP A 42 -3.13 4.04 -34.66
C ASP A 42 -4.42 3.76 -35.44
N GLY A 43 -5.49 4.51 -35.15
CA GLY A 43 -6.84 4.31 -35.69
C GLY A 43 -7.70 3.32 -34.92
N LYS A 44 -7.20 2.74 -33.81
CA LYS A 44 -7.95 1.91 -32.85
C LYS A 44 -7.80 2.47 -31.43
N SER A 45 -7.79 1.60 -30.41
CA SER A 45 -7.56 1.96 -29.01
C SER A 45 -6.08 2.10 -28.64
N TYR A 46 -5.15 1.98 -29.60
CA TYR A 46 -3.72 2.02 -29.34
C TYR A 46 -3.10 3.37 -29.71
N MET A 47 -2.05 3.73 -28.98
CA MET A 47 -1.20 4.88 -29.30
C MET A 47 0.11 4.39 -29.89
N GLY A 48 0.32 4.70 -31.16
CA GLY A 48 1.55 4.40 -31.88
C GLY A 48 2.53 5.58 -31.87
N GLY A 49 3.61 5.43 -32.64
CA GLY A 49 4.65 6.43 -32.75
C GLY A 49 5.63 6.43 -31.58
N ASN A 50 6.75 7.12 -31.77
CA ASN A 50 7.78 7.27 -30.75
C ASN A 50 7.32 8.28 -29.69
N TRP A 51 7.63 7.98 -28.42
CA TRP A 51 7.41 8.95 -27.36
C TRP A 51 8.34 10.16 -27.52
N ASP A 52 7.76 11.36 -27.51
CA ASP A 52 8.53 12.60 -27.45
C ASP A 52 8.96 12.89 -25.99
N MET A 53 10.21 12.52 -25.69
CA MET A 53 10.81 12.68 -24.37
C MET A 53 11.24 14.11 -24.01
N THR A 54 11.15 15.07 -24.93
CA THR A 54 11.73 16.42 -24.72
C THR A 54 11.16 17.14 -23.51
N ASN A 55 9.85 17.03 -23.28
CA ASN A 55 9.19 17.62 -22.11
C ASN A 55 9.66 16.97 -20.80
N ALA A 56 9.73 15.64 -20.75
CA ALA A 56 10.19 14.91 -19.57
C ALA A 56 11.66 15.23 -19.25
N ALA A 57 12.53 15.22 -20.27
CA ALA A 57 13.94 15.59 -20.11
C ALA A 57 14.10 17.02 -19.58
N SER A 58 13.34 17.98 -20.12
CA SER A 58 13.37 19.36 -19.61
C SER A 58 12.91 19.45 -18.15
N PHE A 59 11.88 18.70 -17.76
CA PHE A 59 11.36 18.72 -16.40
C PHE A 59 12.32 18.06 -15.40
N ILE A 60 12.92 16.91 -15.75
CA ILE A 60 13.92 16.24 -14.91
C ILE A 60 15.17 17.11 -14.74
N LYS A 61 15.65 17.74 -15.82
CA LYS A 61 16.78 18.71 -15.74
C LYS A 61 16.44 19.88 -14.83
N TYR A 62 15.21 20.38 -14.90
CA TYR A 62 14.74 21.42 -14.00
C TYR A 62 14.75 20.98 -12.53
N THR A 63 14.21 19.80 -12.19
CA THR A 63 14.17 19.33 -10.78
C THR A 63 15.57 19.16 -10.20
N VAL A 64 16.51 18.60 -10.96
CA VAL A 64 17.93 18.50 -10.57
C VAL A 64 18.55 19.88 -10.38
N SER A 65 18.31 20.83 -11.30
CA SER A 65 18.84 22.21 -11.18
C SER A 65 18.33 22.95 -9.94
N LYS A 66 17.19 22.53 -9.38
CA LYS A 66 16.61 23.08 -8.14
C LYS A 66 17.05 22.32 -6.89
N GLY A 67 17.80 21.23 -7.04
CA GLY A 67 18.21 20.36 -5.94
C GLY A 67 17.03 19.62 -5.31
N TYR A 68 15.96 19.35 -6.06
CA TYR A 68 14.83 18.58 -5.56
C TYR A 68 15.20 17.09 -5.49
N ASP A 69 14.98 16.50 -4.32
CA ASP A 69 15.15 15.07 -4.10
C ASP A 69 13.92 14.30 -4.62
N ILE A 70 14.09 13.65 -5.76
CA ILE A 70 13.07 12.79 -6.37
C ILE A 70 13.50 11.35 -6.14
N HIS A 71 12.66 10.57 -5.47
CA HIS A 71 12.96 9.19 -5.15
C HIS A 71 12.81 8.25 -6.36
N GLY A 72 11.89 8.58 -7.27
CA GLY A 72 11.68 7.80 -8.48
C GLY A 72 10.89 8.53 -9.55
N TRP A 73 11.04 8.04 -10.78
CA TRP A 73 10.30 8.48 -11.95
C TRP A 73 9.46 7.33 -12.49
N GLU A 74 8.24 7.63 -12.90
CA GLU A 74 7.33 6.68 -13.57
C GLU A 74 6.93 7.21 -14.95
N LEU A 75 6.54 6.35 -15.89
CA LEU A 75 6.18 6.75 -17.25
C LEU A 75 4.72 6.44 -17.59
N GLY A 76 3.82 7.41 -17.47
CA GLY A 76 2.41 7.23 -17.79
C GLY A 76 1.63 6.51 -16.69
N ASN A 77 0.34 6.30 -16.94
CA ASN A 77 -0.61 5.79 -15.97
C ASN A 77 -1.69 4.99 -16.70
N GLU A 78 -1.79 3.70 -16.39
CA GLU A 78 -2.81 2.77 -16.92
C GLU A 78 -2.82 2.66 -18.44
N LEU A 79 -1.64 2.71 -19.05
CA LEU A 79 -1.44 2.64 -20.51
C LEU A 79 -0.93 1.26 -20.98
N GLY A 80 -0.70 0.32 -20.06
CA GLY A 80 -0.27 -1.05 -20.35
C GLY A 80 -1.30 -2.09 -19.90
N GLY A 81 -1.17 -3.32 -20.39
CA GLY A 81 -2.01 -4.45 -19.97
C GLY A 81 -3.50 -4.18 -20.11
N LYS A 82 -4.24 -4.28 -19.00
CA LYS A 82 -5.67 -3.90 -18.93
C LYS A 82 -5.82 -2.39 -18.81
N ALA A 83 -5.41 -1.68 -19.85
CA ALA A 83 -5.31 -0.23 -19.87
C ALA A 83 -6.68 0.47 -19.77
N VAL A 84 -6.66 1.74 -19.34
CA VAL A 84 -7.84 2.61 -19.23
C VAL A 84 -7.76 3.72 -20.26
N GLY A 85 -8.77 3.80 -21.13
CA GLY A 85 -8.85 4.80 -22.20
C GLY A 85 -8.03 4.43 -23.44
N THR A 86 -6.72 4.22 -23.30
CA THR A 86 -5.84 3.85 -24.43
C THR A 86 -4.68 2.96 -24.02
N LEU A 87 -4.10 2.23 -24.98
CA LEU A 87 -3.08 1.20 -24.76
C LEU A 87 -1.81 1.48 -25.58
N ILE A 88 -0.65 1.27 -24.96
CA ILE A 88 0.64 1.19 -25.64
C ILE A 88 1.07 -0.28 -25.60
N ALA A 89 1.47 -0.82 -26.76
CA ALA A 89 1.97 -2.19 -26.83
C ALA A 89 3.23 -2.35 -25.97
N ALA A 90 3.40 -3.51 -25.34
CA ALA A 90 4.49 -3.76 -24.40
C ALA A 90 5.87 -3.55 -25.03
N ASP A 91 6.03 -3.89 -26.31
CA ASP A 91 7.26 -3.67 -27.07
C ASP A 91 7.62 -2.19 -27.21
N GLN A 92 6.63 -1.36 -27.52
CA GLN A 92 6.83 0.07 -27.70
C GLN A 92 7.07 0.71 -26.34
N TYR A 93 6.23 0.39 -25.36
CA TYR A 93 6.35 0.92 -24.01
C TYR A 93 7.71 0.60 -23.38
N ALA A 94 8.25 -0.61 -23.60
CA ALA A 94 9.61 -0.96 -23.17
C ALA A 94 10.69 -0.07 -23.81
N LYS A 95 10.58 0.25 -25.11
CA LYS A 95 11.51 1.20 -25.78
C LYS A 95 11.43 2.58 -25.13
N ASP A 96 10.23 3.04 -24.82
CA ASP A 96 10.01 4.38 -24.24
C ASP A 96 10.58 4.48 -22.82
N VAL A 97 10.42 3.43 -22.01
CA VAL A 97 11.04 3.34 -20.68
C VAL A 97 12.57 3.29 -20.78
N THR A 98 13.14 2.63 -21.79
CA THR A 98 14.59 2.65 -22.06
C THR A 98 15.07 4.08 -22.37
N PHE A 99 14.31 4.87 -23.14
CA PHE A 99 14.64 6.28 -23.36
C PHE A 99 14.55 7.10 -22.07
N LEU A 100 13.55 6.86 -21.22
CA LEU A 100 13.48 7.52 -19.92
C LEU A 100 14.66 7.14 -19.01
N LYS A 101 15.09 5.87 -19.00
CA LYS A 101 16.31 5.45 -18.29
C LYS A 101 17.51 6.26 -18.76
N TRP A 102 17.71 6.39 -20.08
CA TRP A 102 18.80 7.19 -20.63
C TRP A 102 18.73 8.66 -20.18
N VAL A 103 17.55 9.30 -20.23
CA VAL A 103 17.37 10.68 -19.75
C VAL A 103 17.73 10.82 -18.27
N VAL A 104 17.31 9.87 -17.44
CA VAL A 104 17.63 9.85 -16.00
C VAL A 104 19.13 9.64 -15.79
N GLU A 105 19.76 8.72 -16.50
CA GLU A 105 21.20 8.46 -16.35
C GLU A 105 22.06 9.64 -16.79
N ASP A 106 21.71 10.29 -17.91
CA ASP A 106 22.35 11.53 -18.41
C ASP A 106 22.19 12.67 -17.41
N THR A 107 20.97 12.91 -16.93
CA THR A 107 20.69 14.07 -16.08
C THR A 107 21.25 13.92 -14.66
N TYR A 108 21.38 12.68 -14.18
CA TYR A 108 21.89 12.36 -12.84
C TYR A 108 23.32 11.81 -12.86
N GLU A 109 24.10 12.03 -13.93
CA GLU A 109 25.48 11.49 -14.07
C GLU A 109 26.36 11.87 -12.87
N ASP A 110 26.34 13.14 -12.47
CA ASP A 110 27.11 13.69 -11.35
C ASP A 110 26.43 13.52 -9.98
N SER A 111 25.26 12.87 -9.92
CA SER A 111 24.49 12.74 -8.69
C SER A 111 25.00 11.55 -7.84
N PRO A 112 25.12 11.71 -6.52
CA PRO A 112 25.59 10.63 -5.63
C PRO A 112 24.62 9.46 -5.53
N SER A 113 23.36 9.67 -5.90
CA SER A 113 22.32 8.64 -5.96
C SER A 113 21.41 8.89 -7.15
N LYS A 114 21.06 7.84 -7.87
CA LYS A 114 20.09 7.89 -8.97
C LYS A 114 18.68 7.55 -8.46
N PRO A 115 17.62 8.23 -8.96
CA PRO A 115 16.24 7.89 -8.63
C PRO A 115 15.87 6.51 -9.19
N LEU A 116 14.87 5.87 -8.58
CA LEU A 116 14.28 4.63 -9.10
C LEU A 116 13.57 4.90 -10.43
N LEU A 117 13.53 3.90 -11.32
CA LEU A 117 12.65 3.92 -12.48
C LEU A 117 11.52 2.90 -12.29
N LEU A 118 10.28 3.38 -12.34
CA LEU A 118 9.06 2.60 -12.12
C LEU A 118 8.23 2.53 -13.41
N ALA A 119 7.64 1.38 -13.67
CA ALA A 119 6.70 1.18 -14.77
C ALA A 119 5.98 -0.18 -14.62
N PRO A 120 4.82 -0.41 -15.26
CA PRO A 120 4.11 0.51 -16.13
C PRO A 120 3.03 1.38 -15.46
N GLY A 121 2.84 1.26 -14.14
CA GLY A 121 1.75 1.95 -13.44
C GLY A 121 0.40 1.56 -14.01
N SER A 122 0.16 0.26 -14.23
CA SER A 122 -1.02 -0.23 -14.96
C SER A 122 -1.65 -1.46 -14.31
N PHE A 123 -2.88 -1.80 -14.69
CA PHE A 123 -3.51 -3.04 -14.24
C PHE A 123 -2.81 -4.27 -14.80
N PHE A 124 -2.59 -5.26 -13.92
CA PHE A 124 -1.86 -6.46 -14.28
C PHE A 124 -2.57 -7.28 -15.37
N ASP A 125 -1.82 -7.56 -16.42
CA ASP A 125 -2.14 -8.48 -17.50
C ASP A 125 -0.91 -9.36 -17.73
N LYS A 126 -1.07 -10.68 -17.65
CA LYS A 126 0.07 -11.60 -17.59
C LYS A 126 0.92 -11.55 -18.86
N ASP A 127 0.28 -11.50 -20.03
CA ASP A 127 0.97 -11.54 -21.31
C ASP A 127 1.70 -10.22 -21.56
N TRP A 128 1.02 -9.08 -21.34
CA TRP A 128 1.63 -7.76 -21.49
C TRP A 128 2.79 -7.56 -20.52
N PHE A 129 2.62 -7.90 -19.24
CA PHE A 129 3.69 -7.76 -18.24
C PHE A 129 4.85 -8.71 -18.50
N SER A 130 4.58 -9.95 -18.94
CA SER A 130 5.63 -10.90 -19.31
C SER A 130 6.50 -10.37 -20.45
N GLU A 131 5.88 -9.83 -21.51
CA GLU A 131 6.60 -9.22 -22.62
C GLU A 131 7.40 -7.99 -22.18
N PHE A 132 6.77 -7.09 -21.40
CA PHE A 132 7.41 -5.87 -20.90
C PHE A 132 8.63 -6.20 -20.02
N ILE A 133 8.47 -7.11 -19.05
CA ILE A 133 9.55 -7.55 -18.16
C ILE A 133 10.68 -8.19 -18.98
N THR A 134 10.36 -9.04 -19.95
CA THR A 134 11.37 -9.68 -20.81
C THR A 134 12.18 -8.63 -21.58
N LYS A 135 11.53 -7.58 -22.08
CA LYS A 135 12.17 -6.52 -22.88
C LYS A 135 12.89 -5.45 -22.06
N THR A 136 12.62 -5.37 -20.75
CA THR A 136 13.27 -4.42 -19.83
C THR A 136 14.28 -5.09 -18.89
N SER A 137 14.35 -6.43 -18.90
CA SER A 137 15.33 -7.21 -18.15
C SER A 137 16.78 -6.99 -18.66
N PRO A 138 17.80 -7.01 -17.79
CA PRO A 138 17.71 -7.24 -16.35
C PRO A 138 17.48 -5.98 -15.52
N ASP A 139 17.73 -4.78 -16.05
CA ASP A 139 17.95 -3.59 -15.21
C ASP A 139 17.38 -2.29 -15.80
N THR A 140 16.51 -2.35 -16.82
CA THR A 140 15.95 -1.11 -17.40
C THR A 140 15.05 -0.41 -16.38
N VAL A 141 14.20 -1.15 -15.65
CA VAL A 141 13.40 -0.63 -14.54
C VAL A 141 13.96 -1.09 -13.21
N SER A 142 13.75 -0.31 -12.16
CA SER A 142 14.03 -0.74 -10.77
C SER A 142 12.81 -1.43 -10.16
N VAL A 143 11.61 -1.05 -10.61
CA VAL A 143 10.34 -1.48 -10.04
C VAL A 143 9.35 -1.79 -11.17
N VAL A 144 8.66 -2.92 -11.05
CA VAL A 144 7.44 -3.20 -11.81
C VAL A 144 6.23 -2.82 -10.97
N SER A 145 5.54 -1.75 -11.35
CA SER A 145 4.37 -1.20 -10.66
C SER A 145 3.07 -1.69 -11.29
N HIS A 146 2.10 -2.08 -10.47
CA HIS A 146 0.74 -2.40 -10.92
C HIS A 146 -0.36 -1.75 -10.05
N HIS A 147 -1.56 -1.63 -10.60
CA HIS A 147 -2.71 -1.00 -9.94
C HIS A 147 -3.72 -2.03 -9.41
N ILE A 148 -4.41 -1.68 -8.31
CA ILE A 148 -5.43 -2.53 -7.67
C ILE A 148 -6.73 -1.77 -7.40
N TYR A 149 -7.79 -2.12 -8.14
CA TYR A 149 -9.16 -1.72 -7.90
C TYR A 149 -10.09 -2.92 -8.05
N ASN A 150 -10.04 -3.80 -7.07
CA ASN A 150 -10.67 -5.12 -7.13
C ASN A 150 -12.06 -5.19 -6.48
N LEU A 151 -12.67 -4.08 -6.04
CA LEU A 151 -13.99 -4.08 -5.39
C LEU A 151 -15.14 -3.62 -6.30
N GLY A 152 -14.89 -2.94 -7.42
CA GLY A 152 -15.92 -2.39 -8.32
C GLY A 152 -15.98 -0.86 -8.31
N ALA A 153 -17.02 -0.28 -8.92
CA ALA A 153 -17.17 1.18 -8.99
C ALA A 153 -17.67 1.75 -7.66
N GLY A 154 -17.24 2.96 -7.33
CA GLY A 154 -17.72 3.72 -6.17
C GLY A 154 -19.23 3.97 -6.14
N VAL A 155 -19.93 3.87 -7.27
CA VAL A 155 -21.39 4.01 -7.33
C VAL A 155 -22.16 2.72 -6.99
N GLU A 156 -21.47 1.57 -6.90
CA GLU A 156 -22.12 0.28 -6.66
C GLU A 156 -22.54 0.11 -5.20
N THR A 157 -23.73 -0.47 -4.97
CA THR A 157 -24.25 -0.77 -3.62
C THR A 157 -23.69 -2.06 -3.03
N GLY A 158 -22.99 -2.87 -3.83
CA GLY A 158 -22.47 -4.19 -3.44
C GLY A 158 -21.11 -4.20 -2.76
N LEU A 159 -20.49 -3.02 -2.52
CA LEU A 159 -19.12 -2.90 -2.03
C LEU A 159 -18.92 -3.57 -0.66
N VAL A 160 -19.78 -3.28 0.33
CA VAL A 160 -19.69 -3.88 1.68
C VAL A 160 -19.74 -5.40 1.63
N LYS A 161 -20.63 -5.97 0.82
CA LYS A 161 -20.74 -7.43 0.64
C LYS A 161 -19.44 -8.03 0.11
N ARG A 162 -18.72 -7.32 -0.77
CA ARG A 162 -17.44 -7.75 -1.33
C ARG A 162 -16.30 -7.62 -0.32
N ILE A 163 -16.27 -6.52 0.44
CA ILE A 163 -15.29 -6.26 1.51
C ILE A 163 -15.36 -7.33 2.60
N LEU A 164 -16.57 -7.76 2.98
CA LEU A 164 -16.78 -8.74 4.06
C LEU A 164 -16.87 -10.20 3.55
N ASN A 165 -16.48 -10.47 2.30
CA ASN A 165 -16.51 -11.81 1.72
C ASN A 165 -15.09 -12.35 1.49
N PRO A 166 -14.65 -13.35 2.28
CA PRO A 166 -13.30 -13.94 2.14
C PRO A 166 -13.00 -14.42 0.72
N SER A 167 -13.94 -15.11 0.08
CA SER A 167 -13.76 -15.64 -1.28
C SER A 167 -13.62 -14.54 -2.33
N TYR A 168 -14.23 -13.37 -2.08
CA TYR A 168 -14.05 -12.22 -2.96
C TYR A 168 -12.66 -11.58 -2.75
N LEU A 169 -12.27 -11.38 -1.49
CA LEU A 169 -10.95 -10.85 -1.13
C LEU A 169 -9.80 -11.73 -1.68
N ASP A 170 -9.95 -13.05 -1.60
CA ASP A 170 -8.95 -14.01 -2.11
C ASP A 170 -8.74 -13.91 -3.63
N GLY A 171 -9.69 -13.32 -4.37
CA GLY A 171 -9.65 -13.22 -5.83
C GLY A 171 -8.43 -12.46 -6.38
N VAL A 172 -7.84 -11.54 -5.60
CA VAL A 172 -6.67 -10.76 -6.04
C VAL A 172 -5.34 -11.48 -5.79
N ALA A 173 -5.33 -12.56 -5.01
CA ALA A 173 -4.10 -13.28 -4.66
C ALA A 173 -3.33 -13.76 -5.90
N ARG A 174 -4.05 -14.19 -6.95
CA ARG A 174 -3.44 -14.66 -8.20
C ARG A 174 -2.65 -13.57 -8.92
N GLN A 175 -3.13 -12.32 -8.90
CA GLN A 175 -2.40 -11.20 -9.51
C GLN A 175 -1.05 -10.99 -8.82
N PHE A 176 -1.00 -11.06 -7.49
CA PHE A 176 0.25 -10.93 -6.76
C PHE A 176 1.18 -12.13 -6.96
N SER A 177 0.64 -13.36 -6.93
CA SER A 177 1.46 -14.56 -7.13
C SER A 177 2.05 -14.63 -8.53
N ASP A 178 1.26 -14.32 -9.56
CA ASP A 178 1.70 -14.38 -10.96
C ASP A 178 2.78 -13.33 -11.24
N LEU A 179 2.63 -12.10 -10.73
CA LEU A 179 3.68 -11.09 -10.85
C LEU A 179 4.97 -11.49 -10.11
N GLN A 180 4.85 -12.06 -8.91
CA GLN A 180 6.00 -12.58 -8.18
C GLN A 180 6.73 -13.67 -8.98
N GLU A 181 5.99 -14.60 -9.60
CA GLU A 181 6.54 -15.68 -10.42
C GLU A 181 7.24 -15.13 -11.67
N LEU A 182 6.63 -14.17 -12.37
CA LEU A 182 7.25 -13.52 -13.54
C LEU A 182 8.59 -12.87 -13.18
N LEU A 183 8.65 -12.11 -12.07
CA LEU A 183 9.89 -11.46 -11.64
C LEU A 183 10.96 -12.46 -11.20
N LYS A 184 10.57 -13.52 -10.46
CA LYS A 184 11.48 -14.62 -10.09
C LYS A 184 12.07 -15.30 -11.32
N THR A 185 11.24 -15.55 -12.33
CA THR A 185 11.65 -16.21 -13.58
C THR A 185 12.57 -15.34 -14.42
N ALA A 186 12.34 -14.02 -14.44
CA ALA A 186 13.19 -13.07 -15.15
C ALA A 186 14.62 -12.96 -14.57
N GLY A 187 14.85 -13.43 -13.33
CA GLY A 187 16.18 -13.46 -12.70
C GLY A 187 16.80 -12.08 -12.43
N SER A 188 15.99 -11.02 -12.42
CA SER A 188 16.43 -9.64 -12.20
C SER A 188 16.30 -9.21 -10.74
N SER A 189 16.96 -8.12 -10.36
CA SER A 189 16.80 -7.47 -9.05
C SER A 189 15.52 -6.63 -8.94
N VAL A 190 14.68 -6.62 -9.98
CA VAL A 190 13.45 -5.85 -10.08
C VAL A 190 12.45 -6.33 -9.03
N VAL A 191 11.78 -5.38 -8.38
CA VAL A 191 10.78 -5.65 -7.36
C VAL A 191 9.38 -5.22 -7.77
N ALA A 192 8.36 -5.90 -7.26
CA ALA A 192 6.96 -5.54 -7.49
C ALA A 192 6.49 -4.48 -6.50
N TRP A 193 5.80 -3.45 -7.00
CA TRP A 193 5.08 -2.46 -6.19
C TRP A 193 3.60 -2.42 -6.59
N VAL A 194 2.72 -2.20 -5.61
CA VAL A 194 1.40 -1.64 -5.88
C VAL A 194 1.59 -0.13 -5.98
N GLY A 195 1.58 0.39 -7.22
CA GLY A 195 1.81 1.80 -7.54
C GLY A 195 0.61 2.69 -7.25
N GLU A 196 -0.59 2.10 -7.30
CA GLU A 196 -1.85 2.77 -6.98
C GLU A 196 -2.90 1.73 -6.56
N ALA A 197 -3.63 2.00 -5.48
CA ALA A 197 -4.77 1.16 -5.10
C ALA A 197 -5.79 1.91 -4.25
N GLY A 198 -7.06 1.87 -4.66
CA GLY A 198 -8.18 2.47 -3.93
C GLY A 198 -9.35 1.54 -3.68
N GLY A 199 -9.24 0.26 -4.12
CA GLY A 199 -10.26 -0.77 -3.94
C GLY A 199 -11.47 -0.57 -4.82
N ALA A 200 -12.25 0.49 -4.57
CA ALA A 200 -13.33 0.94 -5.43
C ALA A 200 -12.90 2.11 -6.31
N TYR A 201 -12.97 1.94 -7.63
CA TYR A 201 -12.62 3.00 -8.60
C TYR A 201 -13.73 4.08 -8.66
N ASN A 202 -13.56 5.12 -9.47
CA ASN A 202 -14.47 6.27 -9.52
C ASN A 202 -14.62 7.00 -8.17
N SER A 203 -13.49 7.25 -7.50
CA SER A 203 -13.38 8.02 -6.25
C SER A 203 -14.02 7.37 -5.01
N GLY A 204 -14.22 6.05 -5.00
CA GLY A 204 -14.78 5.35 -3.84
C GLY A 204 -16.24 5.73 -3.54
N HIS A 205 -16.73 5.29 -2.38
CA HIS A 205 -18.12 5.44 -1.94
C HIS A 205 -18.17 6.01 -0.52
N HIS A 206 -18.84 7.15 -0.35
CA HIS A 206 -18.97 7.82 0.95
C HIS A 206 -19.72 6.93 1.97
N LEU A 207 -19.23 6.91 3.21
CA LEU A 207 -19.62 5.99 4.29
C LEU A 207 -19.31 4.52 3.99
N VAL A 208 -18.46 4.22 3.02
CA VAL A 208 -17.95 2.87 2.77
C VAL A 208 -16.45 2.87 2.66
N THR A 209 -15.85 3.65 1.74
CA THR A 209 -14.40 3.67 1.51
C THR A 209 -13.63 4.66 2.40
N ASP A 210 -14.37 5.56 3.07
CA ASP A 210 -13.92 6.51 4.08
C ASP A 210 -14.45 6.15 5.48
N ALA A 211 -14.94 4.92 5.65
CA ALA A 211 -15.52 4.38 6.88
C ALA A 211 -14.78 3.12 7.37
N PHE A 212 -15.07 2.71 8.61
CA PHE A 212 -14.40 1.59 9.29
C PHE A 212 -14.44 0.28 8.48
N VAL A 213 -15.55 0.00 7.80
CA VAL A 213 -15.70 -1.22 6.99
C VAL A 213 -14.58 -1.35 5.95
N PHE A 214 -14.04 -0.25 5.43
CA PHE A 214 -12.98 -0.31 4.41
C PHE A 214 -11.66 -0.88 4.95
N SER A 215 -11.41 -0.73 6.25
CA SER A 215 -10.18 -1.18 6.89
C SER A 215 -9.96 -2.69 6.76
N PHE A 216 -11.03 -3.48 6.61
CA PHE A 216 -10.93 -4.90 6.29
C PHE A 216 -10.26 -5.14 4.95
N TRP A 217 -10.72 -4.45 3.90
CA TRP A 217 -10.11 -4.59 2.57
C TRP A 217 -8.68 -4.04 2.59
N TYR A 218 -8.47 -2.86 3.17
CA TYR A 218 -7.17 -2.21 3.10
C TYR A 218 -6.08 -3.02 3.81
N LEU A 219 -6.32 -3.46 5.04
CA LEU A 219 -5.36 -4.27 5.79
C LEU A 219 -5.18 -5.67 5.18
N ASP A 220 -6.24 -6.24 4.59
CA ASP A 220 -6.14 -7.46 3.80
C ASP A 220 -5.21 -7.30 2.60
N GLN A 221 -5.30 -6.19 1.87
CA GLN A 221 -4.42 -5.91 0.73
C GLN A 221 -2.96 -5.68 1.16
N LEU A 222 -2.72 -5.01 2.29
CA LEU A 222 -1.37 -4.87 2.84
C LEU A 222 -0.77 -6.24 3.20
N GLY A 223 -1.54 -7.07 3.90
CA GLY A 223 -1.12 -8.43 4.25
C GLY A 223 -0.88 -9.32 3.04
N MET A 224 -1.78 -9.30 2.06
CA MET A 224 -1.71 -10.15 0.88
C MET A 224 -0.57 -9.74 -0.05
N SER A 225 -0.40 -8.45 -0.32
CA SER A 225 0.71 -7.95 -1.14
C SER A 225 2.07 -8.27 -0.50
N ALA A 226 2.22 -8.11 0.82
CA ALA A 226 3.42 -8.47 1.56
C ALA A 226 3.74 -9.98 1.46
N LYS A 227 2.73 -10.83 1.62
CA LYS A 227 2.86 -12.31 1.47
C LYS A 227 3.46 -12.71 0.12
N TYR A 228 3.13 -11.99 -0.94
CA TYR A 228 3.65 -12.23 -2.28
C TYR A 228 4.86 -11.35 -2.65
N ASN A 229 5.59 -10.85 -1.65
CA ASN A 229 6.86 -10.13 -1.84
C ASN A 229 6.73 -8.80 -2.63
N THR A 230 5.55 -8.20 -2.62
CA THR A 230 5.37 -6.81 -3.07
C THR A 230 6.03 -5.89 -2.03
N LYS A 231 6.91 -4.99 -2.48
CA LYS A 231 7.79 -4.23 -1.59
C LYS A 231 7.20 -2.91 -1.10
N THR A 232 6.28 -2.34 -1.86
CA THR A 232 5.62 -1.07 -1.55
C THR A 232 4.16 -1.14 -1.96
N TYR A 233 3.31 -0.48 -1.16
CA TYR A 233 1.89 -0.33 -1.42
C TYR A 233 1.48 1.14 -1.33
N CYS A 234 1.17 1.74 -2.48
CA CYS A 234 0.75 3.12 -2.60
C CYS A 234 -0.79 3.21 -2.57
N ARG A 235 -1.32 3.78 -1.48
CA ARG A 235 -2.76 3.97 -1.28
C ARG A 235 -3.25 5.18 -2.07
N GLN A 236 -4.20 4.95 -2.97
CA GLN A 236 -5.05 5.98 -3.52
C GLN A 236 -6.18 6.26 -2.50
N SER A 237 -6.23 7.42 -1.86
CA SER A 237 -5.28 8.54 -1.90
C SER A 237 -4.92 8.98 -0.48
N PHE A 238 -3.86 9.78 -0.34
CA PHE A 238 -3.63 10.47 0.93
C PHE A 238 -4.75 11.48 1.21
N ILE A 239 -5.11 12.29 0.21
CA ILE A 239 -6.20 13.28 0.22
C ILE A 239 -6.88 13.24 -1.16
N GLY A 240 -8.22 13.25 -1.21
CA GLY A 240 -9.03 13.33 -2.44
C GLY A 240 -9.84 12.07 -2.75
N GLY A 241 -11.14 12.22 -3.01
CA GLY A 241 -12.07 11.10 -3.21
C GLY A 241 -12.54 10.50 -1.88
N ASN A 242 -13.51 9.58 -1.91
CA ASN A 242 -14.04 8.93 -0.70
C ASN A 242 -13.16 7.79 -0.18
N TYR A 243 -12.04 7.47 -0.83
CA TYR A 243 -11.07 6.47 -0.33
C TYR A 243 -9.87 7.14 0.35
N ASP A 244 -9.96 8.45 0.61
CA ASP A 244 -8.87 9.26 1.14
C ASP A 244 -8.51 8.85 2.57
N LEU A 245 -7.21 8.90 2.90
CA LEU A 245 -6.76 8.67 4.27
C LEU A 245 -7.10 9.87 5.16
N LEU A 246 -7.06 11.08 4.61
CA LEU A 246 -7.49 12.31 5.26
C LEU A 246 -8.67 12.89 4.51
N ASN A 247 -9.74 13.20 5.24
CA ASN A 247 -10.92 13.86 4.70
C ASN A 247 -10.50 15.14 3.94
N THR A 248 -10.88 15.22 2.68
CA THR A 248 -10.47 16.31 1.77
C THR A 248 -10.85 17.72 2.25
N THR A 249 -11.90 17.86 3.06
CA THR A 249 -12.37 19.19 3.52
C THR A 249 -11.82 19.54 4.91
N THR A 250 -11.82 18.59 5.83
CA THR A 250 -11.47 18.84 7.23
C THR A 250 -10.03 18.47 7.57
N PHE A 251 -9.35 17.74 6.70
CA PHE A 251 -8.06 17.08 6.93
C PHE A 251 -8.05 16.12 8.12
N GLN A 252 -9.23 15.77 8.64
CA GLN A 252 -9.36 14.78 9.71
C GLN A 252 -9.06 13.39 9.16
N PRO A 253 -8.28 12.56 9.88
CA PRO A 253 -7.99 11.21 9.44
C PRO A 253 -9.24 10.32 9.42
N ASN A 254 -9.47 9.65 8.29
CA ASN A 254 -10.45 8.57 8.18
C ASN A 254 -9.92 7.29 8.84
N PRO A 255 -10.77 6.29 9.13
CA PRO A 255 -10.40 5.05 9.81
C PRO A 255 -9.13 4.37 9.25
N ASP A 256 -8.99 4.33 7.92
CA ASP A 256 -7.86 3.70 7.26
C ASP A 256 -6.50 4.36 7.53
N TYR A 257 -6.48 5.66 7.87
CA TYR A 257 -5.25 6.30 8.31
C TYR A 257 -4.71 5.63 9.58
N TYR A 258 -5.58 5.37 10.55
CA TYR A 258 -5.20 4.72 11.80
C TYR A 258 -4.83 3.25 11.60
N SER A 259 -5.51 2.55 10.68
CA SER A 259 -5.12 1.21 10.25
C SER A 259 -3.71 1.18 9.66
N ALA A 260 -3.39 2.08 8.72
CA ALA A 260 -2.06 2.22 8.15
C ALA A 260 -1.01 2.61 9.20
N LEU A 261 -1.38 3.46 10.16
CA LEU A 261 -0.48 3.89 11.23
C LEU A 261 -0.11 2.75 12.17
N LEU A 262 -1.07 1.91 12.57
CA LEU A 262 -0.77 0.70 13.36
C LEU A 262 0.04 -0.32 12.57
N TRP A 263 -0.34 -0.57 11.31
CA TRP A 263 0.46 -1.41 10.41
C TRP A 263 1.91 -0.90 10.36
N HIS A 264 2.10 0.40 10.12
CA HIS A 264 3.42 1.01 10.07
C HIS A 264 4.17 0.89 11.39
N ARG A 265 3.52 1.00 12.55
CA ARG A 265 4.18 0.93 13.86
C ARG A 265 4.57 -0.50 14.26
N LEU A 266 3.75 -1.48 13.92
CA LEU A 266 3.85 -2.84 14.45
C LEU A 266 4.46 -3.84 13.46
N MET A 267 4.03 -3.81 12.19
CA MET A 267 4.37 -4.82 11.20
C MET A 267 5.76 -4.53 10.59
N GLY A 268 6.72 -5.43 10.82
CA GLY A 268 8.08 -5.33 10.30
C GLY A 268 8.20 -5.74 8.82
N THR A 269 9.42 -5.70 8.30
CA THR A 269 9.70 -5.96 6.88
C THR A 269 9.87 -7.45 6.55
N LYS A 270 10.09 -8.30 7.55
CA LYS A 270 10.16 -9.75 7.40
C LYS A 270 8.77 -10.36 7.59
N VAL A 271 8.22 -10.94 6.52
CA VAL A 271 6.88 -11.55 6.49
C VAL A 271 6.96 -13.01 6.93
N LEU A 272 6.01 -13.46 7.76
CA LEU A 272 5.90 -14.84 8.22
C LEU A 272 4.68 -15.51 7.60
N ASP A 273 4.70 -16.83 7.42
CA ASP A 273 3.49 -17.58 7.02
C ASP A 273 2.55 -17.66 8.23
N ALA A 274 1.31 -17.24 8.03
CA ALA A 274 0.24 -17.34 9.01
C ALA A 274 -0.98 -17.95 8.35
N LYS A 275 -1.58 -18.94 9.03
CA LYS A 275 -2.80 -19.61 8.57
C LYS A 275 -3.76 -19.71 9.75
N PHE A 276 -5.00 -19.32 9.51
CA PHE A 276 -6.07 -19.59 10.44
C PHE A 276 -6.54 -21.03 10.28
N SER A 277 -6.62 -21.76 11.40
CA SER A 277 -7.18 -23.11 11.47
C SER A 277 -8.40 -23.08 12.37
N GLY A 278 -9.58 -23.36 11.82
CA GLY A 278 -10.84 -23.34 12.55
C GLY A 278 -12.00 -23.78 11.67
N THR A 279 -13.22 -23.71 12.20
CA THR A 279 -14.45 -24.13 11.49
C THR A 279 -15.02 -23.06 10.55
N THR A 280 -14.48 -21.84 10.58
CA THR A 280 -14.92 -20.70 9.77
C THR A 280 -13.81 -20.22 8.84
N ASN A 281 -14.18 -19.68 7.68
CA ASN A 281 -13.27 -18.99 6.76
C ASN A 281 -13.35 -17.45 6.90
N LEU A 282 -14.07 -16.95 7.91
CA LEU A 282 -14.29 -15.51 8.15
C LEU A 282 -13.20 -14.86 9.01
N ILE A 283 -12.19 -15.63 9.45
CA ILE A 283 -11.01 -15.09 10.12
C ILE A 283 -9.86 -15.01 9.13
N ARG A 284 -9.24 -13.85 9.05
CA ARG A 284 -8.06 -13.60 8.21
C ARG A 284 -6.89 -13.25 9.12
N ALA A 285 -5.71 -13.79 8.82
CA ALA A 285 -4.54 -13.69 9.67
C ALA A 285 -3.28 -13.40 8.86
N TYR A 286 -2.48 -12.45 9.34
CA TYR A 286 -1.16 -12.11 8.80
C TYR A 286 -0.17 -11.97 9.95
N ALA A 287 1.09 -12.36 9.72
CA ALA A 287 2.14 -12.28 10.72
C ALA A 287 3.43 -11.74 10.11
N HIS A 288 4.08 -10.84 10.84
CA HIS A 288 5.39 -10.29 10.49
C HIS A 288 6.28 -10.37 11.71
N CYS A 289 7.60 -10.32 11.52
CA CYS A 289 8.48 -9.94 12.62
C CYS A 289 8.10 -8.53 13.11
N ALA A 290 8.24 -8.27 14.40
CA ALA A 290 7.94 -6.95 14.93
C ALA A 290 8.91 -5.89 14.36
N LYS A 291 8.42 -4.68 14.08
CA LYS A 291 9.20 -3.68 13.35
C LYS A 291 10.38 -3.08 14.13
N ASN A 292 10.14 -2.71 15.39
CA ASN A 292 11.09 -1.97 16.23
C ASN A 292 11.29 -2.63 17.60
N SER A 293 11.01 -3.93 17.70
CA SER A 293 11.04 -4.71 18.94
C SER A 293 11.31 -6.18 18.63
N SER A 294 11.53 -6.97 19.67
CA SER A 294 11.65 -8.43 19.55
C SER A 294 10.32 -9.08 19.22
N GLY A 295 10.38 -10.32 18.77
CA GLY A 295 9.21 -11.17 18.56
C GLY A 295 8.44 -10.88 17.28
N ILE A 296 7.13 -11.13 17.32
CA ILE A 296 6.25 -11.06 16.15
C ILE A 296 5.10 -10.09 16.36
N SER A 297 4.53 -9.63 15.25
CA SER A 297 3.27 -8.88 15.22
C SER A 297 2.26 -9.60 14.34
N LEU A 298 1.05 -9.73 14.86
CA LEU A 298 -0.09 -10.36 14.20
C LEU A 298 -1.11 -9.30 13.80
N LEU A 299 -1.74 -9.50 12.66
CA LEU A 299 -2.98 -8.85 12.25
C LEU A 299 -4.04 -9.93 12.12
N LEU A 300 -5.15 -9.78 12.85
CA LEU A 300 -6.29 -10.68 12.82
C LEU A 300 -7.55 -9.88 12.48
N MET A 301 -8.36 -10.39 11.57
CA MET A 301 -9.61 -9.75 11.15
C MET A 301 -10.76 -10.74 11.26
N ASN A 302 -11.84 -10.33 11.92
CA ASN A 302 -13.05 -11.13 12.02
C ASN A 302 -14.16 -10.53 11.17
N LEU A 303 -14.45 -11.18 10.04
CA LEU A 303 -15.52 -10.81 9.11
C LEU A 303 -16.89 -11.36 9.52
N HIS A 304 -16.98 -12.09 10.64
CA HIS A 304 -18.23 -12.62 11.14
C HIS A 304 -19.12 -11.49 11.68
N GLY A 305 -20.37 -11.43 11.20
CA GLY A 305 -21.30 -10.34 11.54
C GLY A 305 -21.76 -10.29 13.00
N ASN A 306 -21.70 -11.42 13.72
CA ASN A 306 -22.30 -11.59 15.04
C ASN A 306 -21.57 -12.55 15.99
N ALA A 307 -20.49 -13.22 15.56
CA ALA A 307 -19.77 -14.18 16.40
C ALA A 307 -18.39 -13.65 16.79
N ARG A 308 -18.09 -13.72 18.08
CA ARG A 308 -16.74 -13.55 18.62
C ARG A 308 -15.93 -14.81 18.37
N ASN A 309 -14.64 -14.65 18.09
CA ASN A 309 -13.71 -15.76 17.93
C ASN A 309 -12.55 -15.61 18.94
N ASP A 310 -12.28 -16.67 19.69
CA ASP A 310 -11.12 -16.75 20.58
C ASP A 310 -10.00 -17.50 19.85
N VAL A 311 -8.93 -16.79 19.50
CA VAL A 311 -7.84 -17.32 18.68
C VAL A 311 -6.60 -17.56 19.52
N SER A 312 -6.14 -18.80 19.56
CA SER A 312 -4.86 -19.18 20.17
C SER A 312 -3.79 -19.32 19.10
N LEU A 313 -2.57 -18.86 19.42
CA LEU A 313 -1.43 -19.04 18.54
C LEU A 313 -0.80 -20.43 18.75
N THR A 314 -0.62 -21.16 17.66
CA THR A 314 0.11 -22.43 17.62
C THR A 314 1.21 -22.34 16.58
N SER A 315 2.43 -22.74 16.94
CA SER A 315 3.54 -22.86 15.99
C SER A 315 4.52 -23.91 16.49
N GLU A 316 5.07 -24.69 15.55
CA GLU A 316 6.14 -25.66 15.84
C GLU A 316 7.51 -24.99 15.97
N GLU A 317 7.67 -23.78 15.42
CA GLU A 317 8.96 -23.07 15.33
C GLU A 317 9.07 -21.87 16.29
N LEU A 318 7.98 -21.45 16.92
CA LEU A 318 8.03 -20.33 17.88
C LEU A 318 8.60 -20.79 19.21
N LEU A 319 9.71 -20.17 19.60
CA LEU A 319 10.26 -20.29 20.93
C LEU A 319 9.58 -19.26 21.84
N VAL A 320 8.85 -19.74 22.85
CA VAL A 320 8.28 -18.90 23.90
C VAL A 320 9.24 -18.92 25.08
N VAL A 321 9.87 -17.79 25.38
CA VAL A 321 10.77 -17.68 26.53
C VAL A 321 9.91 -17.53 27.78
N ASP A 322 9.94 -18.55 28.65
CA ASP A 322 9.30 -18.62 29.98
C ASP A 322 7.82 -18.22 30.01
N ALA A 323 6.89 -19.18 29.94
CA ALA A 323 5.46 -18.89 29.90
C ALA A 323 4.90 -18.22 31.18
N SER A 324 5.67 -18.12 32.28
CA SER A 324 5.20 -17.52 33.52
C SER A 324 5.32 -16.00 33.49
N GLY A 325 4.18 -15.29 33.48
CA GLY A 325 4.15 -13.83 33.56
C GLY A 325 4.40 -13.08 32.25
N VAL A 326 4.56 -13.78 31.12
CA VAL A 326 4.70 -13.14 29.80
C VAL A 326 3.41 -12.47 29.35
N THR A 327 3.55 -11.27 28.82
CA THR A 327 2.46 -10.46 28.29
C THR A 327 2.61 -10.22 26.79
N ARG A 328 1.50 -9.82 26.18
CA ARG A 328 1.40 -9.29 24.83
C ARG A 328 0.59 -8.00 24.85
N GLU A 329 0.78 -7.21 23.81
CA GLU A 329 0.05 -5.97 23.58
C GLU A 329 -1.03 -6.23 22.54
N GLU A 330 -2.27 -5.82 22.81
CA GLU A 330 -3.37 -5.91 21.85
C GLU A 330 -3.96 -4.54 21.53
N TYR A 331 -4.29 -4.35 20.25
CA TYR A 331 -4.86 -3.14 19.67
C TYR A 331 -6.15 -3.52 18.96
N HIS A 332 -7.27 -3.44 19.67
CA HIS A 332 -8.59 -3.78 19.16
C HIS A 332 -9.22 -2.58 18.47
N LEU A 333 -9.44 -2.72 17.16
CA LEU A 333 -10.10 -1.72 16.32
C LEU A 333 -11.56 -2.08 16.13
N LEU A 334 -12.43 -1.15 16.51
CA LEU A 334 -13.88 -1.26 16.44
C LEU A 334 -14.46 0.02 15.84
N PRO A 335 -15.61 -0.04 15.16
CA PRO A 335 -16.33 1.17 14.79
C PRO A 335 -17.00 1.81 16.00
N GLU A 336 -17.10 3.14 16.01
CA GLU A 336 -17.91 3.83 17.01
C GLU A 336 -19.39 3.38 16.94
N GLY A 337 -19.99 3.11 18.10
CA GLY A 337 -21.37 2.64 18.19
C GLY A 337 -21.64 1.25 17.61
N GLY A 338 -20.60 0.52 17.14
CA GLY A 338 -20.78 -0.75 16.43
C GLY A 338 -21.22 -0.58 14.98
N ASP A 339 -21.27 0.64 14.45
CA ASP A 339 -21.66 0.91 13.06
C ASP A 339 -20.46 0.83 12.12
N ILE A 340 -20.37 -0.22 11.32
CA ILE A 340 -19.27 -0.40 10.35
C ILE A 340 -19.17 0.73 9.30
N HIS A 341 -20.21 1.55 9.14
CA HIS A 341 -20.20 2.75 8.29
C HIS A 341 -19.69 4.01 9.01
N SER A 342 -19.30 3.90 10.29
CA SER A 342 -18.74 5.01 11.04
C SER A 342 -17.37 5.43 10.50
N GLN A 343 -17.16 6.74 10.40
CA GLN A 343 -15.87 7.35 10.10
C GLN A 343 -15.01 7.54 11.37
N VAL A 344 -15.53 7.16 12.54
CA VAL A 344 -14.80 7.17 13.81
C VAL A 344 -14.41 5.74 14.18
N MET A 345 -13.11 5.51 14.26
CA MET A 345 -12.52 4.25 14.73
C MET A 345 -12.21 4.35 16.22
N LEU A 346 -12.53 3.30 16.96
CA LEU A 346 -12.13 3.11 18.35
C LEU A 346 -10.89 2.22 18.40
N LEU A 347 -9.91 2.58 19.23
CA LEU A 347 -8.84 1.69 19.67
C LEU A 347 -9.07 1.34 21.14
N ASN A 348 -9.25 0.06 21.44
CA ASN A 348 -9.45 -0.43 22.81
C ASN A 348 -10.58 0.33 23.54
N GLY A 349 -11.65 0.68 22.81
CA GLY A 349 -12.82 1.41 23.31
C GLY A 349 -12.68 2.94 23.34
N ARG A 350 -11.55 3.51 22.90
CA ARG A 350 -11.32 4.97 22.86
C ARG A 350 -11.30 5.49 21.42
N ALA A 351 -12.04 6.56 21.15
CA ALA A 351 -12.07 7.16 19.82
C ALA A 351 -10.70 7.70 19.40
N LEU A 352 -10.30 7.33 18.18
CA LEU A 352 -9.14 7.87 17.50
C LEU A 352 -9.57 9.13 16.75
N THR A 353 -9.40 10.27 17.39
CA THR A 353 -9.67 11.61 16.85
C THR A 353 -8.49 12.50 17.15
N THR A 354 -8.16 13.43 16.25
CA THR A 354 -7.09 14.38 16.54
C THR A 354 -7.54 15.36 17.61
N ASP A 355 -6.58 15.90 18.37
CA ASP A 355 -6.87 17.06 19.21
C ASP A 355 -7.09 18.33 18.36
N ALA A 356 -7.33 19.46 19.03
CA ALA A 356 -7.58 20.75 18.39
C ALA A 356 -6.41 21.26 17.54
N ASP A 357 -5.19 20.77 17.80
CA ASP A 357 -3.97 21.13 17.07
C ASP A 357 -3.69 20.15 15.92
N GLY A 358 -4.54 19.14 15.73
CA GLY A 358 -4.37 18.11 14.69
C GLY A 358 -3.40 17.00 15.09
N ASN A 359 -3.01 16.89 16.36
CA ASN A 359 -2.11 15.82 16.79
C ASN A 359 -2.84 14.48 16.81
N ILE A 360 -2.16 13.44 16.33
CA ILE A 360 -2.65 12.07 16.38
C ILE A 360 -2.66 11.59 17.84
N PRO A 361 -3.76 11.01 18.35
CA PRO A 361 -3.85 10.51 19.71
C PRO A 361 -2.87 9.36 19.95
N ARG A 362 -2.47 9.15 21.21
CA ARG A 362 -1.67 7.99 21.58
C ARG A 362 -2.45 6.71 21.29
N MET A 363 -1.77 5.75 20.66
CA MET A 363 -2.34 4.45 20.35
C MET A 363 -1.89 3.45 21.40
N GLU A 364 -2.52 3.48 22.57
CA GLU A 364 -2.14 2.65 23.72
C GLU A 364 -2.70 1.23 23.58
N PRO A 365 -1.88 0.17 23.75
CA PRO A 365 -2.36 -1.20 23.79
C PRO A 365 -3.07 -1.52 25.10
N ILE A 366 -3.83 -2.62 25.10
CA ILE A 366 -4.12 -3.35 26.33
C ILE A 366 -3.05 -4.44 26.53
N ILE A 367 -2.66 -4.66 27.78
CA ILE A 367 -1.67 -5.67 28.14
C ILE A 367 -2.42 -6.92 28.58
N VAL A 368 -2.17 -8.04 27.90
CA VAL A 368 -2.85 -9.31 28.12
C VAL A 368 -1.82 -10.41 28.38
N HIS A 369 -2.16 -11.38 29.23
CA HIS A 369 -1.31 -12.55 29.43
C HIS A 369 -1.18 -13.36 28.14
N ALA A 370 0.05 -13.65 27.72
CA ALA A 370 0.33 -14.29 26.44
C ALA A 370 -0.35 -15.65 26.22
N ALA A 371 -0.61 -16.40 27.31
CA ALA A 371 -1.28 -17.69 27.24
C ALA A 371 -2.80 -17.61 27.01
N GLN A 372 -3.42 -16.45 27.23
CA GLN A 372 -4.86 -16.30 27.00
C GLN A 372 -5.16 -16.26 25.49
N PRO A 373 -6.28 -16.81 25.02
CA PRO A 373 -6.71 -16.60 23.64
C PRO A 373 -6.87 -15.11 23.31
N ILE A 374 -6.62 -14.73 22.07
CA ILE A 374 -6.89 -13.39 21.54
C ILE A 374 -8.38 -13.32 21.19
N ALA A 375 -9.10 -12.44 21.87
CA ALA A 375 -10.53 -12.28 21.74
C ALA A 375 -10.88 -11.33 20.58
N ILE A 376 -11.36 -11.84 19.44
CA ILE A 376 -11.70 -11.01 18.29
C ILE A 376 -13.22 -10.84 18.21
N ALA A 377 -13.71 -9.63 18.46
CA ALA A 377 -15.13 -9.29 18.38
C ALA A 377 -15.70 -9.47 16.95
N PRO A 378 -17.02 -9.61 16.77
CA PRO A 378 -17.64 -9.58 15.45
C PRO A 378 -17.30 -8.29 14.71
N LEU A 379 -17.07 -8.36 13.39
CA LEU A 379 -16.75 -7.20 12.54
C LEU A 379 -15.70 -6.28 13.17
N SER A 380 -14.58 -6.87 13.62
CA SER A 380 -13.47 -6.14 14.24
C SER A 380 -12.11 -6.59 13.73
N ILE A 381 -11.10 -5.78 14.02
CA ILE A 381 -9.71 -5.99 13.62
C ILE A 381 -8.83 -5.90 14.86
N VAL A 382 -7.85 -6.79 14.98
CA VAL A 382 -6.92 -6.80 16.11
C VAL A 382 -5.49 -6.84 15.58
N PHE A 383 -4.66 -5.91 16.04
CA PHE A 383 -3.21 -6.11 16.00
C PHE A 383 -2.75 -6.66 17.35
N ALA A 384 -1.85 -7.62 17.34
CA ALA A 384 -1.24 -8.15 18.55
C ALA A 384 0.28 -8.19 18.40
N HIS A 385 0.99 -7.52 19.30
CA HIS A 385 2.44 -7.57 19.37
C HIS A 385 2.85 -8.54 20.50
N MET A 386 3.64 -9.54 20.12
CA MET A 386 4.02 -10.66 20.96
C MET A 386 5.56 -10.67 21.15
N PRO A 387 6.09 -9.81 22.04
CA PRO A 387 7.52 -9.55 22.13
C PRO A 387 8.36 -10.77 22.55
N ASN A 388 7.71 -11.76 23.16
CA ASN A 388 8.34 -12.95 23.73
C ASN A 388 8.15 -14.22 22.87
N TYR A 389 7.57 -14.07 21.67
CA TYR A 389 7.41 -15.15 20.70
C TYR A 389 8.48 -15.01 19.63
N TYR A 390 9.54 -15.79 19.76
CA TYR A 390 10.69 -15.70 18.87
C TYR A 390 10.52 -16.67 17.71
N ALA A 391 10.43 -16.14 16.49
CA ALA A 391 10.62 -16.91 15.27
C ALA A 391 12.10 -16.79 14.84
N PRO A 392 12.78 -17.90 14.48
CA PRO A 392 14.17 -17.85 13.99
C PRO A 392 14.35 -16.91 12.79
N ALA A 393 13.33 -16.75 11.94
CA ALA A 393 13.35 -15.79 10.84
C ALA A 393 13.48 -14.33 11.31
N CYS A 394 13.10 -14.01 12.56
CA CYS A 394 13.10 -12.65 13.12
C CYS A 394 14.40 -12.25 13.83
N SER A 395 15.34 -13.18 14.03
CA SER A 395 16.68 -12.85 14.55
C SER A 395 17.60 -12.19 13.53
#